data_AF-A0A0G0CVD5-F1
#
_entry.id   AF-A0A0G0CVD5-F1
#
_cell.length_a   1.000
_cell.length_b   1.000
_cell.length_c   1.000
_cell.angle_alpha   90.00
_cell.angle_beta   90.00
_cell.angle_gamma   90.00
#
_symmetry.space_group_name_H-M   'P 1'
#
loop_
_entity.id
_entity.type
_entity.pdbx_description
1 polymer ?
#
loop_
_entity_poly.entity_id
_entity_poly.type
_entity_poly.pdbx_seq_one_letter_code
_entity_poly.pdbx_strand_id
1 'polypeptide(L)'
;MCKIVLHSSSIKMSIHGIIKYMTTLIREKTKLDCSAVNIVYKSKNGLYRGFVQPYDITYEDETKEKVLSVLKDMTVQYENGLKRYNNPSHLATVPLSDEEDREKWNDISPSLMQQLVTKHFSVSTPDYYAEAKLPA
;
A
#
# COMPACT_ATOMS: atom_id res chain seq x y z
N MET A 1 30.22 -40.77 11.29
CA MET A 1 28.91 -40.48 11.92
C MET A 1 29.04 -39.20 12.73
N CYS A 2 28.51 -38.08 12.25
CA CYS A 2 28.62 -36.77 12.92
C CYS A 2 27.25 -36.41 13.52
N LYS A 3 27.18 -36.33 14.86
CA LYS A 3 25.98 -35.95 15.62
C LYS A 3 25.83 -34.43 15.59
N ILE A 4 24.74 -33.92 15.03
CA ILE A 4 24.33 -32.52 15.23
C ILE A 4 23.60 -32.46 16.57
N VAL A 5 24.25 -31.86 17.56
CA VAL A 5 23.67 -31.56 18.87
C VAL A 5 22.87 -30.27 18.74
N LEU A 6 21.54 -30.36 18.78
CA LEU A 6 20.66 -29.20 18.92
C LEU A 6 20.77 -28.68 20.36
N HIS A 7 21.50 -27.57 20.55
CA HIS A 7 21.42 -26.80 21.79
C HIS A 7 20.13 -25.99 21.78
N SER A 8 19.18 -26.41 22.62
CA SER A 8 17.94 -25.68 22.92
C SER A 8 18.25 -24.42 23.74
N SER A 9 18.66 -23.35 23.07
CA SER A 9 18.65 -22.02 23.67
C SER A 9 17.23 -21.47 23.61
N SER A 10 16.49 -21.53 24.73
CA SER A 10 15.20 -20.85 24.89
C SER A 10 15.40 -19.34 24.79
N ILE A 11 15.33 -18.80 23.58
CA ILE A 11 15.28 -17.37 23.34
C ILE A 11 13.93 -16.88 23.88
N LYS A 12 13.92 -16.28 25.06
CA LYS A 12 12.78 -15.49 25.56
C LYS A 12 12.69 -14.21 24.72
N MET A 13 12.12 -14.31 23.52
CA MET A 13 11.76 -13.14 22.75
C MET A 13 10.57 -12.45 23.43
N SER A 14 10.73 -11.17 23.74
CA SER A 14 9.61 -10.30 24.13
C SER A 14 8.52 -10.35 23.07
N ILE A 15 7.25 -10.21 23.47
CA ILE A 15 6.09 -10.16 22.56
C ILE A 15 6.34 -9.13 21.44
N HIS A 16 6.95 -7.99 21.74
CA HIS A 16 7.36 -6.99 20.75
C HIS A 16 8.38 -7.52 19.73
N GLY A 17 9.32 -8.35 20.16
CA GLY A 17 10.30 -9.00 19.30
C GLY A 17 9.67 -10.06 18.39
N ILE A 18 8.68 -10.81 18.90
CA ILE A 18 7.91 -11.77 18.10
C ILE A 18 7.08 -11.04 17.04
N ILE A 19 6.38 -9.96 17.41
CA ILE A 19 5.60 -9.15 16.47
C ILE A 19 6.49 -8.59 15.37
N LYS A 20 7.64 -7.99 15.73
CA LYS A 20 8.62 -7.44 14.78
C LYS A 20 9.18 -8.50 13.84
N TYR A 21 9.53 -9.69 14.37
CA TYR A 21 10.04 -10.79 13.57
C TYR A 21 8.97 -11.35 12.62
N MET A 22 7.74 -11.53 13.09
CA MET A 22 6.61 -11.97 12.27
C MET A 22 6.25 -10.95 11.18
N THR A 23 6.22 -9.64 11.50
CA THR A 23 6.01 -8.59 10.47
C THR A 23 7.14 -8.57 9.45
N THR A 24 8.38 -8.78 9.88
CA THR A 24 9.55 -8.87 8.99
C THR A 24 9.45 -10.11 8.08
N LEU A 25 9.06 -11.27 8.64
CA LEU A 25 8.84 -12.50 7.87
C LEU A 25 7.67 -12.40 6.89
N ILE A 26 6.55 -11.78 7.28
CA ILE A 26 5.42 -11.50 6.38
C ILE A 26 5.88 -10.60 5.23
N ARG A 27 6.70 -9.59 5.54
CA ARG A 27 7.29 -8.66 4.57
C ARG A 27 8.29 -9.34 3.63
N GLU A 28 9.04 -10.34 4.08
CA GLU A 28 10.03 -11.07 3.28
C GLU A 28 9.42 -12.23 2.45
N LYS A 29 8.37 -12.90 2.93
CA LYS A 29 7.74 -14.03 2.21
C LYS A 29 6.58 -13.65 1.30
N THR A 30 5.96 -12.50 1.51
CA THR A 30 4.87 -12.02 0.65
C THR A 30 5.40 -10.84 -0.13
N LYS A 31 6.06 -11.13 -1.25
CA LYS A 31 6.32 -10.11 -2.26
C LYS A 31 4.93 -9.67 -2.75
N LEU A 32 4.48 -8.50 -2.28
CA LEU A 32 3.25 -7.90 -2.78
C LEU A 32 3.48 -7.58 -4.25
N ASP A 33 2.87 -8.36 -5.14
CA ASP A 33 2.83 -8.08 -6.57
C ASP A 33 1.77 -6.99 -6.83
N CYS A 34 1.96 -5.80 -6.26
CA CYS A 34 1.17 -4.61 -6.60
C CYS A 34 2.10 -3.44 -6.91
N SER A 35 1.90 -2.79 -8.05
CA SER A 35 2.70 -1.63 -8.46
C SER A 35 2.24 -0.34 -7.79
N ALA A 36 0.94 -0.24 -7.53
CA ALA A 36 0.31 0.92 -6.92
C ALA A 36 -1.00 0.52 -6.23
N VAL A 37 -1.53 1.40 -5.39
CA VAL A 37 -2.87 1.28 -4.81
C VAL A 37 -3.59 2.60 -4.97
N ASN A 38 -4.80 2.55 -5.54
CA ASN A 38 -5.72 3.68 -5.58
C ASN A 38 -6.56 3.67 -4.30
N ILE A 39 -6.61 4.78 -3.59
CA ILE A 39 -7.42 4.94 -2.37
C ILE A 39 -8.41 6.08 -2.60
N VAL A 40 -9.67 5.89 -2.20
CA VAL A 40 -10.72 6.92 -2.26
C VAL A 40 -11.47 6.95 -0.93
N TYR A 41 -11.68 8.12 -0.36
CA TYR A 41 -12.34 8.33 0.92
C TYR A 41 -13.13 9.64 0.92
N LYS A 42 -13.97 9.84 1.94
CA LYS A 42 -14.68 11.12 2.13
C LYS A 42 -13.76 12.10 2.85
N SER A 43 -13.45 13.22 2.23
CA SER A 43 -12.59 14.25 2.81
C SER A 43 -13.30 15.04 3.92
N LYS A 44 -12.51 15.68 4.77
CA LYS A 44 -12.94 16.67 5.77
C LYS A 44 -13.80 17.80 5.16
N ASN A 45 -13.63 18.12 3.87
CA ASN A 45 -14.42 19.14 3.16
C ASN A 45 -15.78 18.62 2.63
N GLY A 46 -16.08 17.33 2.79
CA GLY A 46 -17.31 16.71 2.31
C GLY A 46 -17.29 16.26 0.85
N LEU A 47 -16.19 16.43 0.10
CA LEU A 47 -15.99 15.84 -1.22
C LEU A 47 -15.40 14.42 -1.11
N TYR A 48 -15.44 13.67 -2.21
CA TYR A 48 -14.61 12.47 -2.32
C TYR A 48 -13.21 12.89 -2.73
N ARG A 49 -12.23 12.40 -1.98
CA ARG A 49 -10.81 12.57 -2.25
C ARG A 49 -10.19 11.21 -2.49
N GLY A 50 -9.24 11.14 -3.39
CA GLY A 50 -8.46 9.93 -3.53
C GLY A 50 -7.04 10.19 -3.96
N PHE A 51 -6.17 9.25 -3.61
CA PHE A 51 -4.74 9.31 -3.89
C PHE A 51 -4.19 7.96 -4.35
N VAL A 52 -3.00 7.99 -4.95
CA VAL A 52 -2.29 6.81 -5.44
C VAL A 52 -0.98 6.63 -4.68
N GLN A 53 -0.88 5.56 -3.90
CA GLN A 53 0.39 5.16 -3.30
C GLN A 53 1.14 4.23 -4.27
N PRO A 54 2.40 4.51 -4.66
CA PRO A 54 3.33 5.49 -4.10
C PRO A 54 3.60 6.72 -4.99
N TYR A 55 2.63 7.22 -5.76
CA TYR A 55 2.88 8.24 -6.80
C TYR A 55 2.56 9.69 -6.41
N ASP A 56 2.05 9.92 -5.20
CA ASP A 56 1.58 11.25 -4.74
C ASP A 56 0.64 11.94 -5.76
N ILE A 57 -0.18 11.12 -6.42
CA ILE A 57 -1.24 11.57 -7.32
C ILE A 57 -2.49 11.70 -6.49
N THR A 58 -3.11 12.88 -6.47
CA THR A 58 -4.38 13.12 -5.77
C THR A 58 -5.40 13.80 -6.68
N TYR A 59 -6.66 13.47 -6.49
CA TYR A 59 -7.80 14.11 -7.15
C TYR A 59 -9.02 14.15 -6.21
N GLU A 60 -9.83 15.20 -6.36
CA GLU A 60 -11.06 15.41 -5.59
C GLU A 60 -12.26 15.66 -6.52
N ASP A 61 -13.42 15.18 -6.11
CA ASP A 61 -14.68 15.37 -6.86
C ASP A 61 -15.90 15.15 -5.96
N GLU A 62 -17.08 15.50 -6.46
CA GLU A 62 -18.35 15.28 -5.76
C GLU A 62 -18.74 13.80 -5.69
N THR A 63 -18.21 12.98 -6.61
CA THR A 63 -18.58 11.56 -6.74
C THR A 63 -17.38 10.63 -6.64
N LYS A 64 -17.56 9.49 -5.96
CA LYS A 64 -16.53 8.47 -5.80
C LYS A 64 -16.11 7.87 -7.15
N GLU A 65 -17.08 7.67 -8.05
CA GLU A 65 -16.90 7.06 -9.36
C GLU A 65 -15.99 7.93 -10.24
N LYS A 66 -16.19 9.26 -10.20
CA LYS A 66 -15.35 10.20 -10.93
C LYS A 66 -13.93 10.22 -10.40
N VAL A 67 -13.76 10.26 -9.07
CA VAL A 67 -12.42 10.19 -8.47
C VAL A 67 -11.69 8.93 -8.90
N LEU A 68 -12.33 7.77 -8.77
CA LEU A 68 -11.70 6.49 -9.12
C LEU A 68 -11.34 6.42 -10.60
N SER A 69 -12.23 6.87 -11.49
CA SER A 69 -11.97 6.89 -12.93
C SER A 69 -10.77 7.76 -13.28
N VAL A 70 -10.65 8.94 -12.68
CA VAL A 70 -9.55 9.87 -12.95
C VAL A 70 -8.24 9.34 -12.39
N LEU A 71 -8.23 8.81 -11.16
CA LEU A 71 -7.01 8.23 -10.58
C LEU A 71 -6.47 7.05 -11.41
N LYS A 72 -7.34 6.19 -11.92
CA LYS A 72 -6.93 5.08 -12.81
C LYS A 72 -6.22 5.60 -14.06
N ASP A 73 -6.78 6.63 -14.69
CA ASP A 73 -6.19 7.23 -15.88
C ASP A 73 -4.85 7.91 -15.56
N MET A 74 -4.80 8.74 -14.53
CA MET A 74 -3.58 9.42 -14.08
C MET A 74 -2.47 8.42 -13.71
N THR A 75 -2.80 7.31 -13.06
CA THR A 75 -1.86 6.24 -12.72
C THR A 75 -1.25 5.61 -13.97
N VAL A 76 -2.06 5.34 -15.00
CA VAL A 76 -1.57 4.81 -16.28
C VAL A 76 -0.65 5.81 -16.97
N GLN A 77 -1.03 7.09 -17.01
CA GLN A 77 -0.20 8.13 -17.59
C GLN A 77 1.14 8.28 -16.86
N TYR A 78 1.12 8.25 -15.52
CA TYR A 78 2.30 8.34 -14.68
C TYR A 78 3.28 7.19 -14.93
N GLU A 79 2.80 5.94 -14.88
CA GLU A 79 3.63 4.77 -15.16
C GLU A 79 4.18 4.76 -16.59
N ASN A 80 3.40 5.22 -17.57
CA ASN A 80 3.89 5.38 -18.94
C ASN A 80 5.00 6.43 -19.02
N GLY A 81 4.88 7.51 -18.24
CA GLY A 81 5.95 8.48 -18.03
C GLY A 81 7.20 7.83 -17.45
N LEU A 82 7.07 7.11 -16.33
CA LEU A 82 8.19 6.40 -15.69
C LEU A 82 8.91 5.45 -16.66
N LYS A 83 8.16 4.66 -17.43
CA LYS A 83 8.72 3.72 -18.42
C LYS A 83 9.58 4.42 -19.47
N ARG A 84 9.16 5.60 -19.94
CA ARG A 84 9.93 6.40 -20.92
C ARG A 84 11.30 6.84 -20.39
N TYR A 85 11.44 6.96 -19.07
CA TYR A 85 12.68 7.34 -18.41
C TYR A 85 13.37 6.15 -17.71
N ASN A 86 13.06 4.92 -18.12
CA ASN A 86 13.64 3.70 -17.54
C ASN A 86 13.37 3.52 -16.03
N ASN A 87 12.17 3.92 -15.58
CA ASN A 87 11.67 3.75 -14.21
C ASN A 87 12.63 4.30 -13.13
N PRO A 88 12.92 5.61 -13.14
CA PRO A 88 13.82 6.20 -12.16
C PRO A 88 13.23 6.06 -10.75
N SER A 89 14.00 5.50 -9.82
CA SER A 89 13.53 5.14 -8.47
C SER A 89 12.98 6.32 -7.67
N HIS A 90 13.58 7.50 -7.82
CA HIS A 90 13.16 8.72 -7.13
C HIS A 90 11.80 9.26 -7.59
N LEU A 91 11.31 8.83 -8.76
CA LEU A 91 9.94 9.12 -9.23
C LEU A 91 9.01 7.91 -9.03
N ALA A 92 9.55 6.69 -8.90
CA ALA A 92 8.74 5.50 -8.66
C ALA A 92 8.23 5.39 -7.21
N THR A 93 8.74 6.20 -6.29
CA THR A 93 8.31 6.22 -4.89
C THR A 93 8.37 7.64 -4.34
N VAL A 94 7.22 8.30 -4.36
CA VAL A 94 7.05 9.67 -3.89
C VAL A 94 6.21 9.63 -2.59
N PRO A 95 6.68 10.26 -1.51
CA PRO A 95 5.90 10.36 -0.28
C PRO A 95 4.67 11.24 -0.51
N LEU A 96 3.56 10.91 0.16
CA LEU A 96 2.34 11.72 0.11
C LEU A 96 2.62 13.13 0.66
N SER A 97 2.39 14.15 -0.15
CA SER A 97 2.66 15.55 0.19
C SER A 97 1.54 16.19 1.01
N ASP A 98 0.32 15.72 0.84
CA ASP A 98 -0.86 16.18 1.59
C ASP A 98 -0.97 15.51 2.97
N GLU A 99 -1.34 16.27 3.99
CA GLU A 99 -1.48 15.76 5.36
C GLU A 99 -2.69 14.83 5.52
N GLU A 100 -3.82 15.13 4.88
CA GLU A 100 -5.03 14.32 5.00
C GLU A 100 -4.81 12.94 4.36
N ASP A 101 -4.11 12.90 3.22
CA ASP A 101 -3.74 11.64 2.57
C ASP A 101 -2.76 10.83 3.42
N ARG A 102 -1.78 11.48 4.07
CA ARG A 102 -0.86 10.82 5.01
C ARG A 102 -1.59 10.24 6.22
N GLU A 103 -2.46 11.03 6.84
CA GLU A 103 -3.28 10.59 7.98
C GLU A 103 -4.12 9.38 7.57
N LYS A 104 -4.81 9.46 6.42
CA LYS A 104 -5.64 8.37 5.91
C LYS A 104 -4.82 7.12 5.59
N TRP A 105 -3.65 7.27 4.97
CA TRP A 105 -2.76 6.14 4.68
C TRP A 105 -2.28 5.45 5.96
N ASN A 106 -1.84 6.22 6.95
CA ASN A 106 -1.37 5.67 8.22
C ASN A 106 -2.46 4.90 8.97
N ASP A 107 -3.70 5.40 8.90
CA ASP A 107 -4.89 4.75 9.48
C ASP A 107 -5.20 3.40 8.80
N ILE A 108 -5.29 3.37 7.47
CA ILE A 108 -5.77 2.18 6.75
C ILE A 108 -4.68 1.17 6.40
N SER A 109 -3.43 1.60 6.27
CA SER A 109 -2.35 0.76 5.71
C SER A 109 -2.11 -0.55 6.46
N PRO A 110 -2.19 -0.67 7.80
CA PRO A 110 -1.99 -1.95 8.47
C PRO A 110 -3.03 -2.99 8.06
N SER A 111 -4.31 -2.58 8.01
CA SER A 111 -5.42 -3.46 7.61
C SER A 111 -5.37 -3.77 6.11
N LEU A 112 -5.14 -2.75 5.29
CA LEU A 112 -5.05 -2.90 3.84
C LEU A 112 -3.91 -3.83 3.43
N MET A 113 -2.73 -3.69 4.03
CA MET A 113 -1.60 -4.60 3.75
C MET A 113 -1.92 -6.04 4.11
N GLN A 114 -2.64 -6.28 5.22
CA GLN A 114 -3.10 -7.61 5.59
C GLN A 114 -4.01 -8.21 4.50
N GLN A 115 -4.96 -7.42 3.99
CA GLN A 115 -5.87 -7.83 2.91
C GLN A 115 -5.12 -8.15 1.61
N LEU A 116 -4.16 -7.31 1.24
CA LEU A 116 -3.37 -7.50 0.03
C LEU A 116 -2.46 -8.74 0.12
N VAL A 117 -1.88 -9.01 1.29
CA VAL A 117 -1.10 -10.24 1.57
C VAL A 117 -1.98 -11.50 1.45
N THR A 118 -3.25 -11.41 1.82
CA THR A 118 -4.25 -12.48 1.65
C THR A 118 -4.90 -12.48 0.26
N LYS A 119 -4.35 -11.73 -0.70
CA LYS A 119 -4.79 -11.63 -2.11
C LYS A 119 -6.18 -11.01 -2.32
N HIS A 120 -6.64 -10.19 -1.38
CA HIS A 120 -7.81 -9.32 -1.57
C HIS A 120 -7.37 -7.97 -2.13
N PHE A 121 -7.33 -7.86 -3.46
CA PHE A 121 -6.81 -6.69 -4.17
C PHE A 121 -7.76 -5.49 -4.23
N SER A 122 -8.99 -5.63 -3.74
CA SER A 122 -9.94 -4.54 -3.62
C SER A 122 -10.65 -4.60 -2.28
N VAL A 123 -10.73 -3.47 -1.59
CA VAL A 123 -11.41 -3.32 -0.30
C VAL A 123 -12.43 -2.19 -0.44
N SER A 124 -13.67 -2.44 -0.02
CA SER A 124 -14.71 -1.42 0.04
C SER A 124 -15.32 -1.44 1.43
N THR A 125 -15.19 -0.33 2.15
CA THR A 125 -15.79 -0.08 3.46
C THR A 125 -16.68 1.16 3.37
N PRO A 126 -17.46 1.49 4.42
CA PRO A 126 -18.16 2.77 4.50
C PRO A 126 -17.21 3.97 4.48
N ASP A 127 -15.99 3.81 5.00
CA ASP A 127 -15.04 4.92 5.21
C ASP A 127 -14.11 5.14 4.01
N TYR A 128 -13.79 4.07 3.28
CA TYR A 128 -12.87 4.15 2.14
C TYR A 128 -13.08 3.02 1.13
N TYR A 129 -12.53 3.23 -0.05
CA TYR A 129 -12.29 2.23 -1.07
C TYR A 129 -10.80 2.19 -1.38
N ALA A 130 -10.25 0.99 -1.54
CA ALA A 130 -8.89 0.79 -1.99
C ALA A 130 -8.83 -0.30 -3.06
N GLU A 131 -8.02 -0.11 -4.09
CA GLU A 131 -7.81 -1.07 -5.16
C GLU A 131 -6.32 -1.13 -5.54
N ALA A 132 -5.71 -2.29 -5.32
CA ALA A 132 -4.36 -2.56 -5.76
C ALA A 132 -4.34 -2.80 -7.26
N LYS A 133 -3.36 -2.16 -7.90
CA LYS A 133 -2.99 -2.43 -9.28
C LYS A 133 -1.94 -3.53 -9.31
N LEU A 134 -2.30 -4.64 -9.92
CA LEU A 134 -1.37 -5.74 -10.16
C LEU A 134 -0.41 -5.36 -11.30
N PRO A 135 0.87 -5.76 -11.25
CA PRO A 135 1.78 -5.62 -12.37
C PRO A 135 1.21 -6.38 -13.57
N ALA A 136 1.28 -5.74 -14.74
CA ALA A 136 0.87 -6.31 -16.01
C ALA A 136 1.79 -7.44 -16.46
#